data_AF-A0A1F7Z4A4-F1
#
_entry.id   AF-A0A1F7Z4A4-F1
#
_cell.length_a   1.000
_cell.length_b   1.000
_cell.length_c   1.000
_cell.angle_alpha   90.00
_cell.angle_beta   90.00
_cell.angle_gamma   90.00
#
_symmetry.space_group_name_H-M   'P 1'
#
loop_
_entity.id
_entity.type
_entity.pdbx_description
1 polymer ?
#
loop_
_entity_poly.entity_id
_entity_poly.type
_entity_poly.pdbx_seq_one_letter_code
_entity_poly.pdbx_strand_id
1 'polypeptide(L)'
;MKKIILSLFTIGVIAVVALVATQAFFNDTETSTGNVLQAGALDLKIDNTCYYNGQACELPEGQTEGQTFWNGAANVGNECSCTWQSKDLGERDVFFSFFDLKPGDWEEDTISVNVDNPSWLCADFNLTRDADNSCTEPENAVVGGEDGLCDENEGDGELDDYLNIVFWYDDGDNVYECTDEAQQECEEIIIQDAADLVLGSGRWALADSLTGKPIPANETFYIGKFFCFGTPTQTPVAQDNQGATGTNGPDSLRGSGFTCDGSLVDNKPQTDSLEGNIEFYAEQARHNDGFLCNPPVTSFFSSFKKVG
;
A
#
# COMPACT_ATOMS: atom_id res chain seq x y z
N MET A 1 -83.13 -71.63 -10.93
CA MET A 1 -82.92 -70.21 -11.28
C MET A 1 -82.16 -69.61 -10.11
N LYS A 2 -80.85 -69.42 -10.26
CA LYS A 2 -80.30 -68.19 -10.83
C LYS A 2 -80.50 -67.06 -9.82
N LYS A 3 -79.43 -66.65 -9.14
CA LYS A 3 -78.62 -65.52 -9.64
C LYS A 3 -79.58 -64.34 -9.87
N ILE A 4 -79.81 -63.50 -8.87
CA ILE A 4 -80.26 -62.08 -8.98
C ILE A 4 -80.54 -61.43 -7.59
N ILE A 5 -80.77 -62.17 -6.50
CA ILE A 5 -81.13 -61.52 -5.21
C ILE A 5 -79.92 -61.27 -4.28
N LEU A 6 -78.70 -61.67 -4.71
CA LEU A 6 -77.44 -61.37 -4.01
C LEU A 6 -76.75 -60.08 -4.50
N SER A 7 -77.42 -59.23 -5.29
CA SER A 7 -76.73 -58.18 -6.07
C SER A 7 -77.29 -56.75 -5.96
N LEU A 8 -78.35 -56.48 -5.19
CA LEU A 8 -78.86 -55.11 -5.06
C LEU A 8 -78.92 -54.56 -3.62
N PHE A 9 -78.79 -55.40 -2.59
CA PHE A 9 -78.62 -54.89 -1.22
C PHE A 9 -77.16 -54.57 -0.86
N THR A 10 -76.21 -54.97 -1.70
CA THR A 10 -74.79 -54.59 -1.62
C THR A 10 -74.45 -53.29 -2.35
N ILE A 11 -75.38 -52.70 -3.11
CA ILE A 11 -75.20 -51.38 -3.76
C ILE A 11 -75.73 -50.23 -2.89
N GLY A 12 -76.39 -50.53 -1.76
CA GLY A 12 -76.72 -49.55 -0.72
C GLY A 12 -75.56 -49.21 0.24
N VAL A 13 -74.39 -49.83 0.06
CA VAL A 13 -73.17 -49.59 0.86
C VAL A 13 -72.09 -48.86 0.05
N ILE A 14 -72.27 -48.67 -1.26
CA ILE A 14 -71.23 -48.11 -2.14
C ILE A 14 -71.42 -46.60 -2.44
N ALA A 15 -72.54 -45.98 -2.05
CA ALA A 15 -72.86 -44.61 -2.48
C ALA A 15 -72.78 -43.50 -1.40
N VAL A 16 -72.29 -43.78 -0.18
CA VAL A 16 -71.94 -42.71 0.79
C VAL A 16 -70.64 -43.05 1.55
N VAL A 17 -69.59 -43.40 0.81
CA VAL A 17 -68.20 -43.32 1.30
C VAL A 17 -67.50 -42.06 0.76
N ALA A 18 -68.15 -41.25 -0.07
CA ALA A 18 -67.55 -40.07 -0.68
C ALA A 18 -67.63 -38.79 0.19
N LEU A 19 -67.50 -38.90 1.51
CA LEU A 19 -67.30 -37.73 2.40
C LEU A 19 -66.28 -37.99 3.53
N VAL A 20 -65.43 -39.00 3.41
CA VAL A 20 -64.06 -38.80 3.90
C VAL A 20 -63.34 -38.28 2.68
N ALA A 21 -63.35 -36.95 2.53
CA ALA A 21 -62.42 -36.28 1.64
C ALA A 21 -61.08 -36.99 1.84
N THR A 22 -60.49 -37.48 0.77
CA THR A 22 -59.05 -37.72 0.72
C THR A 22 -58.43 -36.36 1.05
N GLN A 23 -58.32 -36.05 2.34
CA GLN A 23 -57.35 -35.10 2.82
C GLN A 23 -56.06 -35.80 2.43
N ALA A 24 -55.56 -35.45 1.25
CA ALA A 24 -54.21 -35.80 0.86
C ALA A 24 -53.35 -35.20 1.96
N PHE A 25 -52.98 -36.02 2.94
CA PHE A 25 -52.14 -35.68 4.08
C PHE A 25 -50.68 -35.61 3.63
N PHE A 26 -50.45 -35.09 2.42
CA PHE A 26 -49.16 -34.76 1.88
C PHE A 26 -49.14 -33.24 1.71
N ASN A 27 -49.19 -32.56 2.84
CA ASN A 27 -48.81 -31.16 2.91
C ASN A 27 -47.49 -31.13 3.67
N ASP A 28 -46.40 -31.23 2.90
CA ASP A 28 -45.07 -30.94 3.41
C ASP A 28 -44.80 -29.46 3.12
N THR A 29 -44.40 -28.73 4.16
CA THR A 29 -44.02 -27.32 4.07
C THR A 29 -42.56 -27.22 4.44
N GLU A 30 -41.71 -27.29 3.42
CA GLU A 30 -40.28 -27.08 3.57
C GLU A 30 -40.02 -25.60 3.85
N THR A 31 -39.70 -25.29 5.12
CA THR A 31 -39.46 -23.92 5.55
C THR A 31 -37.97 -23.69 5.70
N SER A 32 -37.41 -22.88 4.81
CA SER A 32 -36.03 -22.42 4.93
C SER A 32 -35.99 -21.21 5.86
N THR A 33 -35.68 -21.45 7.14
CA THR A 33 -35.54 -20.41 8.18
C THR A 33 -34.06 -20.14 8.48
N GLY A 34 -33.68 -18.88 8.65
CA GLY A 34 -32.30 -18.52 9.00
C GLY A 34 -31.35 -18.38 7.81
N ASN A 35 -31.87 -18.21 6.59
CA ASN A 35 -31.04 -17.81 5.46
C ASN A 35 -30.47 -16.42 5.73
N VAL A 36 -29.15 -16.30 5.74
CA VAL A 36 -28.42 -15.05 5.90
C VAL A 36 -27.58 -14.83 4.65
N LEU A 37 -27.75 -13.68 4.02
CA LEU A 37 -26.84 -13.17 2.99
C LEU A 37 -26.12 -11.98 3.62
N GLN A 38 -24.84 -12.15 3.91
CA GLN A 38 -23.99 -11.11 4.47
C GLN A 38 -22.78 -10.93 3.56
N ALA A 39 -22.59 -9.71 3.07
CA ALA A 39 -21.38 -9.33 2.36
C ALA A 39 -20.25 -9.13 3.38
N GLY A 40 -19.02 -9.52 3.01
CA GLY A 40 -17.82 -9.14 3.76
C GLY A 40 -17.50 -7.66 3.56
N ALA A 41 -16.75 -7.07 4.50
CA ALA A 41 -16.02 -5.83 4.29
C ALA A 41 -14.54 -6.20 4.08
N LEU A 42 -13.81 -5.39 3.32
CA LEU A 42 -12.36 -5.46 3.23
C LEU A 42 -11.81 -4.43 4.21
N ASP A 43 -10.92 -4.85 5.11
CA ASP A 43 -10.21 -3.96 6.03
C ASP A 43 -8.75 -3.87 5.61
N LEU A 44 -8.27 -2.65 5.34
CA LEU A 44 -6.89 -2.34 4.97
C LEU A 44 -6.26 -1.53 6.11
N LYS A 45 -5.17 -2.02 6.67
CA LYS A 45 -4.41 -1.33 7.72
C LYS A 45 -2.95 -1.18 7.30
N ILE A 46 -2.38 -0.03 7.64
CA ILE A 46 -1.00 0.32 7.33
C ILE A 46 -0.26 0.68 8.63
N ASP A 47 0.98 0.25 8.75
CA ASP A 47 1.95 0.78 9.70
C ASP A 47 3.25 1.16 9.01
N ASN A 48 4.06 1.97 9.71
CA ASN A 48 5.36 2.40 9.24
C ASN A 48 6.36 2.37 10.40
N THR A 49 7.59 1.96 10.10
CA THR A 49 8.75 2.15 10.98
C THR A 49 9.87 2.81 10.18
N CYS A 50 10.37 3.94 10.66
CA CYS A 50 11.33 4.76 9.91
C CYS A 50 12.67 4.94 10.63
N TYR A 51 13.71 5.18 9.84
CA TYR A 51 15.08 5.44 10.28
C TYR A 51 15.69 6.61 9.52
N TYR A 52 16.18 7.65 10.18
CA TYR A 52 16.88 8.75 9.52
C TYR A 52 18.35 8.77 9.87
N ASN A 53 19.21 8.70 8.86
CA ASN A 53 20.67 8.59 9.02
C ASN A 53 21.06 7.48 10.03
N GLY A 54 20.33 6.37 10.01
CA GLY A 54 20.52 5.20 10.89
C GLY A 54 19.99 5.37 12.31
N GLN A 55 19.25 6.45 12.60
CA GLN A 55 18.57 6.64 13.88
C GLN A 55 17.12 6.22 13.78
N ALA A 56 16.70 5.25 14.61
CA ALA A 56 15.33 4.77 14.63
C ALA A 56 14.38 5.85 15.17
N CYS A 57 13.22 6.06 14.53
CA CYS A 57 12.15 6.81 15.15
C CYS A 57 11.31 5.87 16.02
N GLU A 58 11.40 6.01 17.34
CA GLU A 58 10.77 5.05 18.24
C GLU A 58 10.19 5.71 19.49
N LEU A 59 9.32 4.99 20.19
CA LEU A 59 8.80 5.41 21.47
C LEU A 59 9.90 5.37 22.53
N PRO A 60 9.88 6.28 23.53
CA PRO A 60 10.80 6.18 24.66
C PRO A 60 10.68 4.83 25.36
N GLU A 61 11.81 4.34 25.88
CA GLU A 61 11.89 3.03 26.52
C GLU A 61 10.76 2.83 27.56
N GLY A 62 10.01 1.74 27.41
CA GLY A 62 8.92 1.37 28.31
C GLY A 62 7.57 2.04 28.02
N GLN A 63 7.46 2.84 26.94
CA GLN A 63 6.18 3.34 26.45
C GLN A 63 5.63 2.46 25.31
N THR A 64 4.31 2.34 25.25
CA THR A 64 3.60 1.56 24.21
C THR A 64 2.76 2.42 23.27
N GLU A 65 2.60 3.70 23.61
CA GLU A 65 1.87 4.71 22.85
C GLU A 65 2.40 6.08 23.28
N GLY A 66 2.41 7.05 22.36
CA GLY A 66 2.83 8.42 22.66
C GLY A 66 3.59 9.05 21.51
N GLN A 67 4.34 10.09 21.83
CA GLN A 67 5.24 10.77 20.91
C GLN A 67 6.52 9.96 20.72
N THR A 68 6.97 9.85 19.48
CA THR A 68 8.22 9.17 19.11
C THR A 68 9.38 10.17 19.02
N PHE A 69 10.59 9.65 19.22
CA PHE A 69 11.83 10.42 19.21
C PHE A 69 12.93 9.61 18.52
N TRP A 70 13.92 10.29 17.94
CA TRP A 70 15.10 9.61 17.38
C TRP A 70 15.83 8.85 18.50
N ASN A 71 16.05 7.54 18.30
CA ASN A 71 16.56 6.57 19.27
C ASN A 71 15.85 6.59 20.64
N GLY A 72 14.55 6.92 20.65
CA GLY A 72 13.71 6.93 21.85
C GLY A 72 14.08 8.00 22.88
N ALA A 73 14.96 8.94 22.55
CA ALA A 73 15.45 9.94 23.49
C ALA A 73 14.49 11.14 23.60
N ALA A 74 13.60 11.09 24.60
CA ALA A 74 12.55 12.09 24.86
C ALA A 74 13.08 13.48 25.27
N ASN A 75 13.51 14.28 24.30
CA ASN A 75 13.99 15.64 24.47
C ASN A 75 13.38 16.57 23.42
N VAL A 76 13.19 17.84 23.79
CA VAL A 76 12.68 18.87 22.87
C VAL A 76 13.67 19.07 21.72
N GLY A 77 13.17 19.03 20.49
CA GLY A 77 13.95 19.10 19.26
C GLY A 77 14.44 17.75 18.74
N ASN A 78 14.10 16.64 19.40
CA ASN A 78 14.45 15.27 18.97
C ASN A 78 13.21 14.44 18.63
N GLU A 79 12.04 15.08 18.57
CA GLU A 79 10.79 14.46 18.14
C GLU A 79 10.91 13.95 16.69
N CYS A 80 10.26 12.82 16.43
CA CYS A 80 10.06 12.30 15.08
C CYS A 80 8.58 11.90 14.94
N SER A 81 8.12 11.61 13.72
CA SER A 81 6.71 11.29 13.48
C SER A 81 6.46 10.22 12.43
N CYS A 82 7.51 9.67 11.82
CA CYS A 82 7.40 8.67 10.74
C CYS A 82 7.16 7.22 11.22
N THR A 83 7.04 6.94 12.52
CA THR A 83 6.75 5.59 13.04
C THR A 83 5.39 5.53 13.75
N TRP A 84 4.53 4.58 13.36
CA TRP A 84 3.23 4.33 13.99
C TRP A 84 2.75 2.90 13.80
N GLN A 85 1.86 2.46 14.70
CA GLN A 85 1.25 1.14 14.66
C GLN A 85 0.10 1.03 13.65
N SER A 86 -0.25 -0.21 13.33
CA SER A 86 -1.18 -0.56 12.25
C SER A 86 -2.56 0.03 12.47
N LYS A 87 -3.04 0.83 11.49
CA LYS A 87 -4.31 1.55 11.56
C LYS A 87 -4.81 1.97 10.18
N ASP A 88 -6.01 2.55 10.13
CA ASP A 88 -6.44 3.35 8.99
C ASP A 88 -5.62 4.64 8.95
N LEU A 89 -5.08 4.99 7.78
CA LEU A 89 -4.32 6.23 7.63
C LEU A 89 -5.21 7.46 7.89
N GLY A 90 -4.67 8.41 8.64
CA GLY A 90 -5.24 9.73 8.87
C GLY A 90 -4.27 10.85 8.48
N GLU A 91 -4.73 12.10 8.59
CA GLU A 91 -4.01 13.31 8.15
C GLU A 91 -2.63 13.57 8.80
N ARG A 92 -2.20 12.76 9.78
CA ARG A 92 -0.93 12.94 10.51
C ARG A 92 0.02 11.75 10.39
N ASP A 93 -0.33 10.78 9.56
CA ASP A 93 0.44 9.56 9.35
C ASP A 93 1.35 9.80 8.15
N VAL A 94 2.55 10.31 8.43
CA VAL A 94 3.47 10.86 7.43
C VAL A 94 4.67 9.95 7.22
N PHE A 95 4.86 9.41 6.03
CA PHE A 95 5.99 8.52 5.71
C PHE A 95 7.33 9.24 5.67
N PHE A 96 7.34 10.57 5.68
CA PHE A 96 8.56 11.37 5.81
C PHE A 96 8.17 12.78 6.25
N SER A 97 9.01 13.43 7.05
CA SER A 97 8.81 14.81 7.49
C SER A 97 10.14 15.42 7.94
N PHE A 98 10.84 16.06 7.00
CA PHE A 98 12.17 16.62 7.23
C PHE A 98 12.17 18.11 6.92
N PHE A 99 12.91 18.88 7.73
CA PHE A 99 12.97 20.35 7.62
C PHE A 99 14.38 20.88 7.36
N ASP A 100 15.41 20.03 7.42
CA ASP A 100 16.81 20.45 7.36
C ASP A 100 17.68 19.37 6.69
N LEU A 101 17.26 18.94 5.50
CA LEU A 101 18.00 17.95 4.71
C LEU A 101 19.37 18.48 4.30
N LYS A 102 20.36 17.59 4.35
CA LYS A 102 21.74 17.85 3.96
C LYS A 102 22.17 16.89 2.87
N PRO A 103 23.02 17.32 1.93
CA PRO A 103 23.59 16.42 0.95
C PRO A 103 24.17 15.15 1.59
N GLY A 104 23.67 13.99 1.14
CA GLY A 104 24.05 12.67 1.64
C GLY A 104 23.20 12.17 2.80
N ASP A 105 22.21 12.94 3.26
CA ASP A 105 21.19 12.45 4.17
C ASP A 105 20.34 11.38 3.49
N TRP A 106 19.89 10.43 4.29
CA TRP A 106 19.02 9.36 3.86
C TRP A 106 18.05 8.96 4.97
N GLU A 107 16.90 8.41 4.59
CA GLU A 107 16.00 7.68 5.48
C GLU A 107 15.50 6.42 4.79
N GLU A 108 14.95 5.55 5.61
CA GLU A 108 14.44 4.26 5.26
C GLU A 108 13.12 4.02 5.99
N ASP A 109 12.19 3.36 5.33
CA ASP A 109 10.93 2.91 5.94
C ASP A 109 10.65 1.44 5.69
N THR A 110 10.19 0.76 6.74
CA THR A 110 9.41 -0.47 6.60
C THR A 110 7.92 -0.11 6.60
N ILE A 111 7.29 -0.15 5.42
CA ILE A 111 5.84 0.03 5.29
C ILE A 111 5.18 -1.36 5.31
N SER A 112 4.30 -1.58 6.28
CA SER A 112 3.56 -2.84 6.42
C SER A 112 2.12 -2.66 5.97
N VAL A 113 1.65 -3.58 5.13
CA VAL A 113 0.28 -3.59 4.62
C VAL A 113 -0.44 -4.84 5.09
N ASN A 114 -1.57 -4.66 5.76
CA ASN A 114 -2.37 -5.74 6.32
C ASN A 114 -3.79 -5.72 5.73
N VAL A 115 -4.23 -6.85 5.19
CA VAL A 115 -5.60 -7.04 4.69
C VAL A 115 -6.24 -8.31 5.24
N ASP A 116 -7.55 -8.29 5.46
CA ASP A 116 -8.30 -9.44 5.98
C ASP A 116 -8.72 -10.45 4.90
N ASN A 117 -8.59 -10.08 3.62
CA ASN A 117 -8.88 -10.90 2.44
C ASN A 117 -7.80 -10.70 1.36
N PRO A 118 -7.52 -11.71 0.51
CA PRO A 118 -6.51 -11.55 -0.54
C PRO A 118 -6.94 -10.42 -1.47
N SER A 119 -6.05 -9.48 -1.72
CA SER A 119 -6.38 -8.22 -2.37
C SER A 119 -5.33 -7.81 -3.39
N TRP A 120 -5.77 -7.12 -4.43
CA TRP A 120 -4.91 -6.28 -5.24
C TRP A 120 -4.62 -5.00 -4.47
N LEU A 121 -3.44 -4.42 -4.68
CA LEU A 121 -2.95 -3.27 -3.93
C LEU A 121 -2.36 -2.23 -4.89
N CYS A 122 -2.78 -0.99 -4.73
CA CYS A 122 -2.21 0.16 -5.42
C CYS A 122 -1.74 1.18 -4.39
N ALA A 123 -0.77 2.00 -4.78
CA ALA A 123 -0.38 3.20 -4.04
C ALA A 123 -0.50 4.41 -4.97
N ASP A 124 -1.17 5.46 -4.51
CA ASP A 124 -1.28 6.74 -5.19
C ASP A 124 -0.37 7.75 -4.50
N PHE A 125 0.42 8.45 -5.31
CA PHE A 125 1.19 9.59 -4.87
C PHE A 125 0.62 10.83 -5.54
N ASN A 126 0.44 11.87 -4.74
CA ASN A 126 -0.03 13.16 -5.24
C ASN A 126 0.83 14.25 -4.62
N LEU A 127 1.73 14.80 -5.44
CA LEU A 127 2.52 15.95 -5.07
C LEU A 127 1.60 17.16 -4.88
N THR A 128 1.66 17.75 -3.70
CA THR A 128 0.86 18.92 -3.32
C THR A 128 1.67 20.19 -3.27
N ARG A 129 2.99 20.06 -3.19
CA ARG A 129 3.91 21.18 -3.19
C ARG A 129 5.24 20.79 -3.79
N ASP A 130 5.73 21.61 -4.69
CA ASP A 130 7.10 21.58 -5.19
C ASP A 130 7.49 23.02 -5.49
N ALA A 131 8.15 23.66 -4.54
CA ALA A 131 8.36 25.09 -4.59
C ALA A 131 9.78 25.44 -4.19
N ASP A 132 10.40 26.25 -5.05
CA ASP A 132 11.61 26.99 -4.76
C ASP A 132 11.26 28.22 -3.92
N ASN A 133 11.56 28.13 -2.64
CA ASN A 133 11.00 29.06 -1.66
C ASN A 133 11.64 30.45 -1.74
N SER A 134 12.92 30.52 -1.42
CA SER A 134 13.63 31.80 -1.42
C SER A 134 15.13 31.58 -1.41
N CYS A 135 15.80 32.16 -2.41
CA CYS A 135 17.24 32.19 -2.50
C CYS A 135 17.90 32.71 -1.21
N THR A 136 18.49 31.83 -0.41
CA THR A 136 19.44 32.22 0.63
C THR A 136 20.80 32.61 0.01
N GLU A 137 21.76 33.05 0.80
CA GLU A 137 23.10 33.42 0.27
C GLU A 137 23.77 32.31 -0.58
N PRO A 138 23.78 31.02 -0.16
CA PRO A 138 24.35 29.94 -0.98
C PRO A 138 23.61 29.71 -2.30
N GLU A 139 22.28 29.86 -2.33
CA GLU A 139 21.48 29.77 -3.56
C GLU A 139 21.71 30.99 -4.46
N ASN A 140 21.95 32.19 -3.91
CA ASN A 140 22.29 33.36 -4.73
C ASN A 140 23.68 33.26 -5.42
N ALA A 141 24.44 32.20 -5.19
CA ALA A 141 25.74 32.03 -5.82
C ALA A 141 25.61 31.78 -7.33
N VAL A 142 26.41 32.52 -8.11
CA VAL A 142 26.51 32.36 -9.58
C VAL A 142 26.91 30.93 -10.00
N VAL A 143 27.66 30.22 -9.15
CA VAL A 143 28.15 28.87 -9.42
C VAL A 143 27.60 27.93 -8.36
N GLY A 144 26.84 26.94 -8.81
CA GLY A 144 26.21 25.96 -7.93
C GLY A 144 24.98 26.47 -7.19
N GLY A 145 24.52 27.69 -7.48
CA GLY A 145 23.23 28.22 -7.04
C GLY A 145 22.41 28.73 -8.22
N GLU A 146 21.36 29.45 -7.87
CA GLU A 146 20.26 30.02 -8.64
C GLU A 146 20.58 31.40 -9.28
N ASP A 147 21.67 32.07 -8.86
CA ASP A 147 21.98 33.46 -9.26
C ASP A 147 20.82 34.45 -8.99
N GLY A 148 20.03 34.17 -7.94
CA GLY A 148 18.92 35.00 -7.49
C GLY A 148 17.65 34.86 -8.35
N LEU A 149 17.50 33.75 -9.06
CA LEU A 149 16.37 33.48 -9.95
C LEU A 149 15.21 32.73 -9.28
N CYS A 150 15.25 32.57 -7.95
CA CYS A 150 14.27 31.76 -7.26
C CYS A 150 12.81 32.21 -7.48
N ASP A 151 11.89 31.25 -7.68
CA ASP A 151 10.47 31.48 -7.93
C ASP A 151 9.57 30.55 -7.11
N GLU A 152 8.70 31.13 -6.27
CA GLU A 152 7.79 30.41 -5.37
C GLU A 152 6.61 29.72 -6.09
N ASN A 153 6.64 29.63 -7.42
CA ASN A 153 5.65 28.92 -8.20
C ASN A 153 5.79 27.40 -8.02
N GLU A 154 4.65 26.70 -8.10
CA GLU A 154 4.63 25.25 -8.02
C GLU A 154 5.23 24.60 -9.28
N GLY A 155 6.08 23.60 -9.09
CA GLY A 155 6.80 22.88 -10.14
C GLY A 155 8.14 23.50 -10.54
N ASP A 156 8.60 24.52 -9.81
CA ASP A 156 9.87 25.20 -10.04
C ASP A 156 10.90 24.86 -8.94
N GLY A 157 10.60 23.98 -7.99
CA GLY A 157 11.55 23.52 -6.97
C GLY A 157 12.58 22.54 -7.53
N GLU A 158 13.83 22.59 -7.06
CA GLU A 158 14.88 21.63 -7.45
C GLU A 158 15.08 20.50 -6.45
N LEU A 159 14.48 20.57 -5.26
CA LEU A 159 14.70 19.56 -4.22
C LEU A 159 14.35 18.13 -4.68
N ASP A 160 13.29 17.95 -5.45
CA ASP A 160 12.85 16.65 -5.93
C ASP A 160 13.75 16.04 -7.01
N ASP A 161 14.43 16.86 -7.81
CA ASP A 161 15.46 16.44 -8.76
C ASP A 161 16.67 15.80 -8.08
N TYR A 162 17.02 16.27 -6.87
CA TYR A 162 18.16 15.79 -6.10
C TYR A 162 17.79 14.73 -5.05
N LEU A 163 16.50 14.57 -4.74
CA LEU A 163 16.00 13.49 -3.91
C LEU A 163 15.72 12.26 -4.76
N ASN A 164 16.30 11.14 -4.40
CA ASN A 164 16.03 9.86 -5.05
C ASN A 164 15.32 8.93 -4.08
N ILE A 165 14.30 8.21 -4.55
CA ILE A 165 13.51 7.28 -3.76
C ILE A 165 13.60 5.89 -4.40
N VAL A 166 13.81 4.89 -3.56
CA VAL A 166 13.76 3.47 -3.92
C VAL A 166 12.64 2.82 -3.12
N PHE A 167 11.76 2.09 -3.79
CA PHE A 167 10.81 1.17 -3.17
C PHE A 167 11.08 -0.24 -3.69
N TRP A 168 11.03 -1.25 -2.82
CA TRP A 168 11.15 -2.66 -3.19
C TRP A 168 10.19 -3.54 -2.39
N TYR A 169 9.92 -4.73 -2.91
CA TYR A 169 9.23 -5.76 -2.14
C TYR A 169 10.20 -6.33 -1.12
N ASP A 170 9.87 -6.16 0.15
CA ASP A 170 10.75 -6.44 1.28
C ASP A 170 10.22 -7.63 2.10
N ASP A 171 11.06 -8.24 2.93
CA ASP A 171 10.65 -9.29 3.86
C ASP A 171 10.28 -8.76 5.27
N GLY A 172 10.35 -7.45 5.45
CA GLY A 172 9.98 -6.69 6.64
C GLY A 172 11.16 -6.20 7.45
N ASP A 173 12.41 -6.48 7.05
CA ASP A 173 13.61 -5.97 7.72
C ASP A 173 14.12 -4.64 7.17
N ASN A 174 13.60 -4.17 6.02
CA ASN A 174 14.02 -2.97 5.32
C ASN A 174 15.53 -2.95 5.03
N VAL A 175 16.07 -4.11 4.65
CA VAL A 175 17.44 -4.29 4.16
C VAL A 175 17.36 -4.87 2.76
N TYR A 176 17.88 -4.16 1.76
CA TYR A 176 17.91 -4.67 0.40
C TYR A 176 18.89 -5.84 0.26
N GLU A 177 18.36 -7.00 -0.08
CA GLU A 177 19.08 -8.27 -0.04
C GLU A 177 19.16 -8.99 -1.39
N CYS A 178 20.24 -9.76 -1.60
CA CYS A 178 20.39 -10.69 -2.71
C CYS A 178 20.87 -12.08 -2.24
N THR A 179 20.44 -13.15 -2.94
CA THR A 179 20.79 -14.54 -2.58
C THR A 179 22.21 -14.94 -2.96
N ASP A 180 22.88 -14.20 -3.85
CA ASP A 180 24.27 -14.45 -4.23
C ASP A 180 25.13 -13.17 -4.36
N GLU A 181 26.46 -13.35 -4.24
CA GLU A 181 27.45 -12.27 -4.41
C GLU A 181 27.45 -11.67 -5.84
N ALA A 182 26.79 -12.34 -6.78
CA ALA A 182 26.66 -11.90 -8.17
C ALA A 182 25.41 -11.03 -8.42
N GLN A 183 24.61 -10.77 -7.37
CA GLN A 183 23.40 -9.94 -7.42
C GLN A 183 22.37 -10.43 -8.46
N GLN A 184 22.28 -11.74 -8.69
CA GLN A 184 21.42 -12.28 -9.75
C GLN A 184 19.96 -12.46 -9.31
N GLU A 185 19.75 -12.64 -8.01
CA GLU A 185 18.43 -12.76 -7.39
C GLU A 185 18.40 -11.84 -6.18
N CYS A 186 18.04 -10.59 -6.42
CA CYS A 186 17.78 -9.61 -5.38
C CYS A 186 16.28 -9.48 -5.16
N GLU A 187 15.91 -8.87 -4.04
CA GLU A 187 14.56 -8.36 -3.87
C GLU A 187 14.16 -7.47 -5.06
N GLU A 188 12.89 -7.52 -5.42
CA GLU A 188 12.42 -6.83 -6.61
C GLU A 188 12.19 -5.35 -6.29
N ILE A 189 12.99 -4.48 -6.93
CA ILE A 189 12.76 -3.03 -6.90
C ILE A 189 11.48 -2.73 -7.67
N ILE A 190 10.53 -2.11 -6.98
CA ILE A 190 9.28 -1.59 -7.53
C ILE A 190 9.59 -0.35 -8.36
N ILE A 191 10.36 0.58 -7.79
CA ILE A 191 10.86 1.77 -8.47
C ILE A 191 12.13 2.29 -7.80
N GLN A 192 13.02 2.85 -8.61
CA GLN A 192 14.16 3.66 -8.18
C GLN A 192 14.30 4.82 -9.15
N ASP A 193 13.98 6.03 -8.69
CA ASP A 193 14.11 7.24 -9.50
C ASP A 193 14.17 8.51 -8.64
N ALA A 194 14.33 9.66 -9.28
CA ALA A 194 14.17 10.97 -8.63
C ALA A 194 12.73 11.17 -8.10
N ALA A 195 12.58 12.00 -7.07
CA ALA A 195 11.34 12.15 -6.34
C ALA A 195 10.25 12.79 -7.22
N ASP A 196 10.63 13.65 -8.16
CA ASP A 196 9.74 14.23 -9.18
C ASP A 196 8.99 13.13 -9.96
N LEU A 197 9.71 12.08 -10.36
CA LEU A 197 9.18 10.96 -11.10
C LEU A 197 8.44 10.00 -10.19
N VAL A 198 9.01 9.62 -9.04
CA VAL A 198 8.37 8.66 -8.12
C VAL A 198 7.04 9.20 -7.59
N LEU A 199 7.02 10.46 -7.14
CA LEU A 199 5.86 11.10 -6.52
C LEU A 199 4.92 11.74 -7.56
N GLY A 200 5.43 12.13 -8.73
CA GLY A 200 4.64 12.71 -9.83
C GLY A 200 3.98 11.70 -10.77
N SER A 201 4.34 10.41 -10.68
CA SER A 201 3.80 9.34 -11.56
C SER A 201 2.34 8.96 -11.31
N GLY A 202 1.73 9.43 -10.22
CA GLY A 202 0.37 9.08 -9.84
C GLY A 202 0.27 7.70 -9.18
N ARG A 203 -0.43 6.75 -9.82
CA ARG A 203 -0.77 5.45 -9.23
C ARG A 203 0.22 4.36 -9.60
N TRP A 204 0.77 3.68 -8.60
CA TRP A 204 1.61 2.49 -8.74
C TRP A 204 0.84 1.20 -8.49
N ALA A 205 1.20 0.16 -9.25
CA ALA A 205 0.68 -1.19 -9.08
C ALA A 205 1.62 -2.00 -8.19
N LEU A 206 1.28 -2.13 -6.90
CA LEU A 206 2.01 -2.97 -5.94
C LEU A 206 1.56 -4.43 -6.03
N ALA A 207 0.29 -4.66 -6.31
CA ALA A 207 -0.24 -5.97 -6.65
C ALA A 207 -1.45 -5.82 -7.57
N ASP A 208 -1.35 -6.27 -8.82
CA ASP A 208 -2.49 -6.33 -9.74
C ASP A 208 -2.40 -7.55 -10.66
N SER A 209 -3.34 -7.68 -11.59
CA SER A 209 -3.35 -8.83 -12.51
C SER A 209 -2.13 -8.94 -13.43
N LEU A 210 -1.35 -7.86 -13.62
CA LEU A 210 -0.09 -7.88 -14.38
C LEU A 210 1.11 -8.22 -13.50
N THR A 211 1.14 -7.76 -12.24
CA THR A 211 2.20 -8.19 -11.28
C THR A 211 2.03 -9.67 -10.91
N GLY A 212 0.79 -10.18 -10.97
CA GLY A 212 0.48 -11.60 -11.14
C GLY A 212 -0.02 -12.32 -9.88
N LYS A 213 0.12 -11.73 -8.69
CA LYS A 213 -0.43 -12.33 -7.47
C LYS A 213 -0.96 -11.25 -6.51
N PRO A 214 -2.16 -11.43 -5.94
CA PRO A 214 -2.67 -10.53 -4.90
C PRO A 214 -1.87 -10.70 -3.61
N ILE A 215 -1.83 -9.65 -2.80
CA ILE A 215 -1.27 -9.72 -1.45
C ILE A 215 -2.09 -10.70 -0.59
N PRO A 216 -1.44 -11.46 0.30
CA PRO A 216 -2.10 -12.48 1.11
C PRO A 216 -3.04 -11.87 2.16
N ALA A 217 -4.00 -12.67 2.63
CA ALA A 217 -4.88 -12.30 3.74
C ALA A 217 -4.28 -12.69 5.07
N ASN A 218 -4.40 -11.83 6.08
CA ASN A 218 -3.93 -12.08 7.45
C ASN A 218 -2.43 -12.37 7.54
N GLU A 219 -1.68 -11.92 6.54
CA GLU A 219 -0.23 -11.93 6.47
C GLU A 219 0.18 -10.52 6.07
N THR A 220 1.25 -10.00 6.66
CA THR A 220 1.76 -8.68 6.35
C THR A 220 2.48 -8.71 5.02
N PHE A 221 2.16 -7.75 4.16
CA PHE A 221 2.91 -7.45 2.95
C PHE A 221 3.83 -6.26 3.23
N TYR A 222 5.14 -6.42 3.04
CA TYR A 222 6.11 -5.38 3.35
C TYR A 222 6.62 -4.68 2.10
N ILE A 223 6.82 -3.38 2.24
CA ILE A 223 7.47 -2.54 1.24
C ILE A 223 8.62 -1.84 1.96
N GLY A 224 9.82 -2.07 1.47
CA GLY A 224 11.00 -1.31 1.89
C GLY A 224 11.05 0.00 1.11
N LYS A 225 11.48 1.06 1.79
CA LYS A 225 11.75 2.38 1.20
C LYS A 225 13.13 2.82 1.60
N PHE A 226 13.84 3.44 0.66
CA PHE A 226 15.06 4.18 0.91
C PHE A 226 14.99 5.50 0.16
N PHE A 227 15.13 6.63 0.87
CA PHE A 227 15.32 7.93 0.25
C PHE A 227 16.77 8.38 0.41
N CYS A 228 17.31 9.06 -0.59
CA CYS A 228 18.65 9.65 -0.57
C CYS A 228 18.61 11.07 -1.13
N PHE A 229 19.10 12.04 -0.35
CA PHE A 229 19.37 13.38 -0.86
C PHE A 229 20.74 13.41 -1.55
N GLY A 230 20.76 12.98 -2.81
CA GLY A 230 21.95 12.70 -3.59
C GLY A 230 21.77 11.48 -4.47
N THR A 231 22.89 10.80 -4.77
CA THR A 231 22.89 9.61 -5.62
C THR A 231 22.87 8.32 -4.79
N PRO A 232 21.81 7.50 -4.87
CA PRO A 232 21.76 6.21 -4.19
C PRO A 232 22.60 5.18 -4.97
N THR A 233 23.35 4.36 -4.24
CA THR A 233 24.07 3.19 -4.78
C THR A 233 23.61 1.94 -4.07
N GLN A 234 23.16 0.94 -4.84
CA GLN A 234 22.82 -0.38 -4.33
C GLN A 234 24.08 -1.09 -3.81
N THR A 235 24.06 -1.47 -2.54
CA THR A 235 25.09 -2.24 -1.84
C THR A 235 24.44 -3.40 -1.10
N PRO A 236 23.78 -4.33 -1.81
CA PRO A 236 22.89 -5.32 -1.21
C PRO A 236 23.62 -6.22 -0.23
N VAL A 237 22.86 -6.65 0.78
CA VAL A 237 23.32 -7.59 1.80
C VAL A 237 22.97 -9.03 1.38
N ALA A 238 23.66 -10.02 1.96
CA ALA A 238 23.32 -11.42 1.72
C ALA A 238 21.97 -11.76 2.37
N GLN A 239 21.04 -12.27 1.56
CA GLN A 239 19.68 -12.67 1.95
C GLN A 239 19.69 -13.74 3.05
N ASP A 240 19.01 -13.46 4.16
CA ASP A 240 19.00 -14.32 5.35
C ASP A 240 17.63 -14.94 5.71
N ASN A 241 16.55 -14.46 5.08
CA ASN A 241 15.14 -14.86 5.25
C ASN A 241 14.65 -14.74 6.69
N GLN A 242 15.17 -13.78 7.45
CA GLN A 242 14.81 -13.59 8.85
C GLN A 242 13.80 -12.47 9.08
N GLY A 243 13.53 -11.58 8.11
CA GLY A 243 12.70 -10.40 8.33
C GLY A 243 13.16 -9.55 9.52
N ALA A 244 12.32 -8.62 10.00
CA ALA A 244 12.62 -7.82 11.19
C ALA A 244 12.60 -8.64 12.49
N THR A 245 13.64 -9.46 12.72
CA THR A 245 13.84 -10.21 13.96
C THR A 245 15.07 -9.74 14.73
N GLY A 246 14.89 -9.39 16.00
CA GLY A 246 16.02 -8.95 16.83
C GLY A 246 16.68 -7.68 16.30
N THR A 247 17.94 -7.77 15.87
CA THR A 247 18.71 -6.65 15.30
C THR A 247 18.91 -6.83 13.79
N ASN A 248 17.91 -7.34 13.08
CA ASN A 248 18.01 -7.62 11.66
C ASN A 248 17.64 -6.43 10.77
N GLY A 249 17.29 -5.29 11.35
CA GLY A 249 16.96 -4.08 10.60
C GLY A 249 18.18 -3.32 10.05
N PRO A 250 17.93 -2.17 9.42
CA PRO A 250 18.99 -1.42 8.75
C PRO A 250 19.89 -0.63 9.72
N ASP A 251 19.44 -0.43 10.97
CA ASP A 251 20.24 0.11 12.09
C ASP A 251 21.32 -0.85 12.58
N SER A 252 21.35 -2.07 12.06
CA SER A 252 22.36 -3.07 12.39
C SER A 252 23.67 -2.85 11.64
N LEU A 253 24.70 -3.64 11.98
CA LEU A 253 25.96 -3.65 11.23
C LEU A 253 25.82 -4.14 9.78
N ARG A 254 24.66 -4.70 9.41
CA ARG A 254 24.35 -5.11 8.04
C ARG A 254 24.19 -3.90 7.12
N GLY A 255 23.61 -2.81 7.65
CA GLY A 255 23.19 -1.65 6.87
C GLY A 255 21.94 -1.94 6.04
N SER A 256 21.49 -0.92 5.30
CA SER A 256 20.25 -0.90 4.52
C SER A 256 20.28 -1.65 3.19
N GLY A 257 21.45 -2.10 2.75
CA GLY A 257 21.63 -2.52 1.36
C GLY A 257 21.76 -1.36 0.36
N PHE A 258 21.85 -0.10 0.83
CA PHE A 258 22.09 1.10 0.02
C PHE A 258 23.12 2.03 0.66
N THR A 259 23.70 2.91 -0.16
CA THR A 259 24.47 4.07 0.30
C THR A 259 24.00 5.34 -0.42
N CYS A 260 24.12 6.50 0.22
CA CYS A 260 23.74 7.79 -0.35
C CYS A 260 24.96 8.70 -0.51
N ASP A 261 25.25 9.14 -1.75
CA ASP A 261 26.31 10.09 -2.04
C ASP A 261 25.75 11.48 -2.38
N GLY A 262 25.89 12.43 -1.45
CA GLY A 262 25.49 13.82 -1.63
C GLY A 262 26.47 14.69 -2.41
N SER A 263 27.61 14.16 -2.88
CA SER A 263 28.70 14.99 -3.42
C SER A 263 28.34 15.80 -4.68
N LEU A 264 27.26 15.42 -5.37
CA LEU A 264 26.76 16.09 -6.57
C LEU A 264 25.57 17.03 -6.31
N VAL A 265 25.05 17.06 -5.08
CA VAL A 265 24.00 18.02 -4.70
C VAL A 265 24.65 19.39 -4.56
N ASP A 266 24.15 20.37 -5.31
CA ASP A 266 24.63 21.75 -5.23
C ASP A 266 23.77 22.58 -4.25
N ASN A 267 23.85 23.90 -4.35
CA ASN A 267 23.14 24.78 -3.43
C ASN A 267 21.72 25.14 -3.86
N LYS A 268 21.28 24.80 -5.08
CA LYS A 268 19.93 25.16 -5.55
C LYS A 268 18.81 24.61 -4.67
N PRO A 269 18.77 23.31 -4.33
CA PRO A 269 17.64 22.75 -3.58
C PRO A 269 17.59 23.18 -2.11
N GLN A 270 18.41 24.15 -1.70
CA GLN A 270 18.39 24.64 -0.32
C GLN A 270 17.14 25.50 -0.13
N THR A 271 16.48 25.35 1.01
CA THR A 271 15.20 26.03 1.33
C THR A 271 13.97 25.62 0.56
N ASP A 272 14.11 24.97 -0.58
CA ASP A 272 13.04 24.33 -1.33
C ASP A 272 12.17 23.42 -0.48
N SER A 273 10.95 23.21 -0.96
CA SER A 273 9.96 22.38 -0.28
C SER A 273 9.29 21.43 -1.23
N LEU A 274 9.22 20.18 -0.79
CA LEU A 274 8.52 19.11 -1.46
C LEU A 274 7.51 18.49 -0.49
N GLU A 275 6.23 18.50 -0.85
CA GLU A 275 5.15 17.92 -0.04
C GLU A 275 4.24 17.07 -0.93
N GLY A 276 3.79 15.93 -0.41
CA GLY A 276 2.86 15.06 -1.13
C GLY A 276 2.03 14.19 -0.21
N ASN A 277 0.93 13.67 -0.77
CA ASN A 277 0.09 12.68 -0.12
C ASN A 277 0.36 11.28 -0.68
N ILE A 278 0.24 10.28 0.19
CA ILE A 278 0.31 8.86 -0.17
C ILE A 278 -1.01 8.21 0.24
N GLU A 279 -1.67 7.55 -0.70
CA GLU A 279 -2.90 6.79 -0.46
C GLU A 279 -2.69 5.33 -0.89
N PHE A 280 -3.15 4.38 -0.07
CA PHE A 280 -3.18 2.97 -0.44
C PHE A 280 -4.60 2.54 -0.75
N TYR A 281 -4.76 1.84 -1.87
CA TYR A 281 -6.05 1.30 -2.31
C TYR A 281 -5.95 -0.22 -2.42
N ALA A 282 -6.86 -0.93 -1.76
CA ALA A 282 -6.98 -2.38 -1.88
C ALA A 282 -8.32 -2.78 -2.52
N GLU A 283 -8.27 -3.68 -3.50
CA GLU A 283 -9.44 -4.32 -4.10
C GLU A 283 -9.41 -5.81 -3.79
N GLN A 284 -10.50 -6.37 -3.27
CA GLN A 284 -10.56 -7.81 -3.04
C GLN A 284 -10.30 -8.58 -4.34
N ALA A 285 -9.35 -9.51 -4.31
CA ALA A 285 -8.94 -10.25 -5.50
C ALA A 285 -10.01 -11.25 -5.98
N ARG A 286 -10.80 -11.78 -5.05
CA ARG A 286 -11.88 -12.73 -5.36
C ARG A 286 -12.87 -12.10 -6.34
N HIS A 287 -13.04 -12.75 -7.49
CA HIS A 287 -13.92 -12.30 -8.58
C HIS A 287 -13.43 -11.06 -9.35
N ASN A 288 -12.22 -10.59 -9.07
CA ASN A 288 -11.59 -9.43 -9.71
C ASN A 288 -10.24 -9.82 -10.33
N ASP A 289 -10.10 -11.02 -10.89
CA ASP A 289 -8.81 -11.55 -11.41
C ASP A 289 -8.15 -10.68 -12.50
N GLY A 290 -8.92 -9.78 -13.14
CA GLY A 290 -8.44 -8.85 -14.17
C GLY A 290 -8.32 -7.40 -13.70
N PHE A 291 -8.28 -7.16 -12.39
CA PHE A 291 -8.09 -5.82 -11.84
C PHE A 291 -6.71 -5.28 -12.23
N LEU A 292 -6.67 -3.99 -12.56
CA LEU A 292 -5.47 -3.25 -12.91
C LEU A 292 -5.50 -1.95 -12.10
N CYS A 293 -4.39 -1.63 -11.43
CA CYS A 293 -4.26 -0.31 -10.80
C CYS A 293 -4.33 0.80 -11.85
N ASN A 294 -3.75 0.53 -13.02
CA ASN A 294 -3.68 1.44 -14.17
C ASN A 294 -4.33 0.82 -15.42
N PRO A 295 -5.66 0.85 -15.54
CA PRO A 295 -6.34 0.28 -16.69
C PRO A 295 -6.04 1.09 -17.98
N PRO A 296 -5.83 0.42 -19.14
CA PRO A 296 -5.56 1.11 -20.38
C PRO A 296 -6.74 1.99 -20.80
N VAL A 297 -6.45 3.21 -21.25
CA VAL A 297 -7.47 4.17 -21.69
C VAL A 297 -8.23 3.59 -22.89
N THR A 298 -9.48 3.18 -22.68
CA THR A 298 -10.33 2.68 -23.78
C THR A 298 -10.84 3.86 -24.59
N SER A 299 -10.23 4.11 -25.76
CA SER A 299 -10.72 5.11 -26.71
C SER A 299 -12.06 4.65 -27.31
N PHE A 300 -13.17 5.12 -26.76
CA PHE A 300 -14.48 4.96 -27.38
C PHE A 300 -14.57 5.84 -28.63
N PHE A 301 -14.15 5.31 -29.79
CA PHE A 301 -14.57 5.85 -31.08
C PHE A 301 -16.08 5.61 -31.25
N SER A 302 -16.87 6.56 -30.77
CA SER A 302 -18.28 6.67 -31.12
C SER A 302 -18.40 6.97 -32.62
N SER A 303 -18.46 5.93 -33.44
CA SER A 303 -18.90 6.02 -34.83
C SER A 303 -20.39 6.39 -34.84
N PHE A 304 -20.69 7.69 -34.77
CA PHE A 304 -21.99 8.20 -35.16
C PHE A 304 -22.15 7.98 -36.66
N LYS A 305 -22.69 6.82 -37.02
CA LYS A 305 -23.22 6.55 -38.34
C LYS A 305 -24.39 7.50 -38.55
N LYS A 306 -24.14 8.64 -39.21
CA LYS A 306 -25.18 9.50 -39.76
C LYS A 306 -26.05 8.63 -40.68
N VAL A 307 -27.22 8.24 -40.20
CA VAL A 307 -28.28 7.72 -41.06
C VAL A 307 -28.86 8.95 -41.75
N GLY A 308 -28.47 9.12 -43.02
CA GLY A 308 -29.14 10.01 -43.96
C GLY A 308 -30.23 9.26 -44.71
#